data_AF-A0A942PVH5-F1
#
_entry.id   AF-A0A942PVH5-F1
#
_cell.length_a   1.000
_cell.length_b   1.000
_cell.length_c   1.000
_cell.angle_alpha   90.00
_cell.angle_beta   90.00
_cell.angle_gamma   90.00
#
_symmetry.space_group_name_H-M   'P 1'
#
loop_
_entity.id
_entity.type
_entity.pdbx_description
1 polymer ?
#
loop_
_entity_poly.entity_id
_entity_poly.type
_entity_poly.pdbx_seq_one_letter_code
_entity_poly.pdbx_strand_id
1 'polypeptide(L)' 'MQNSLFDLQNRYASLSEAGDPLERLNAVIDWEIFRPILGRIDAKERKSAAGRKPLCRILMF' A
#
# COMPACT_ATOMS: atom_id res chain seq x y z
N MET A 1 1.15 6.30 -24.24
CA MET A 1 0.97 4.83 -24.21
C MET A 1 -0.49 4.57 -23.91
N GLN A 2 -1.19 3.89 -24.82
CA GLN A 2 -2.58 3.52 -24.64
C GLN A 2 -2.59 2.16 -23.95
N ASN A 3 -3.00 2.13 -22.68
CA ASN A 3 -3.10 0.88 -21.93
C ASN A 3 -4.30 0.11 -22.49
N SER A 4 -4.05 -1.06 -23.07
CA SER A 4 -5.11 -2.03 -23.39
C SER A 4 -5.87 -2.39 -22.11
N LEU A 5 -7.12 -2.87 -22.26
CA LEU A 5 -8.00 -3.21 -21.13
C LEU A 5 -7.33 -4.15 -20.10
N PHE A 6 -6.43 -5.03 -20.57
CA PHE A 6 -5.74 -6.03 -19.75
C PHE A 6 -4.26 -5.72 -19.49
N ASP A 7 -3.76 -4.54 -19.87
CA ASP A 7 -2.34 -4.23 -19.83
C ASP A 7 -1.75 -4.32 -18.41
N LEU A 8 -2.51 -3.85 -17.41
CA LEU A 8 -2.11 -3.98 -16.01
C LEU A 8 -2.07 -5.42 -15.54
N GLN A 9 -3.07 -6.23 -15.89
CA GLN A 9 -3.12 -7.63 -15.49
C GLN A 9 -1.95 -8.41 -16.08
N ASN A 10 -1.67 -8.20 -17.36
CA ASN A 10 -0.54 -8.83 -18.06
C ASN A 10 0.79 -8.42 -17.43
N ARG A 11 0.96 -7.13 -17.11
CA ARG A 11 2.16 -6.63 -16.44
C ARG A 11 2.35 -7.24 -15.05
N TYR A 12 1.29 -7.34 -14.25
CA TYR A 12 1.38 -7.98 -12.94
C TYR A 12 1.73 -9.46 -13.08
N ALA A 13 1.08 -10.21 -13.98
CA ALA A 13 1.41 -11.61 -14.23
C ALA A 13 2.89 -11.80 -14.61
N SER A 14 3.43 -10.97 -15.51
CA SER A 14 4.84 -11.04 -15.87
C SER A 14 5.79 -10.72 -14.70
N LEU A 15 5.40 -9.83 -13.79
CA LEU A 15 6.19 -9.54 -12.57
C LEU A 15 6.16 -10.72 -11.60
N SER A 16 4.99 -11.32 -11.37
CA SER A 16 4.85 -12.51 -10.53
C SER A 16 5.66 -13.69 -11.08
N GLU A 17 5.59 -13.93 -12.39
CA GLU A 17 6.40 -14.96 -13.07
C GLU A 17 7.92 -14.75 -12.92
N ALA A 18 8.36 -13.49 -12.92
CA ALA A 18 9.76 -13.14 -12.69
C ALA A 18 10.21 -13.27 -11.22
N GLY A 19 9.28 -13.60 -10.31
CA GLY A 19 9.54 -13.75 -8.88
C GLY A 19 9.46 -12.42 -8.14
N ASP A 20 8.29 -11.79 -8.15
CA ASP A 20 8.04 -10.49 -7.51
C ASP A 20 8.47 -10.49 -6.02
N PRO A 21 9.48 -9.68 -5.65
CA PRO A 21 9.92 -9.57 -4.25
C PRO A 21 8.81 -9.11 -3.31
N LEU A 22 7.85 -8.30 -3.78
CA LEU A 22 6.75 -7.79 -2.95
C LEU A 22 5.77 -8.91 -2.58
N GLU A 23 5.48 -9.83 -3.50
CA GLU A 23 4.67 -11.02 -3.18
C GLU A 23 5.35 -11.89 -2.11
N ARG A 24 6.67 -12.05 -2.23
CA ARG A 24 7.45 -12.81 -1.23
C ARG A 24 7.46 -12.14 0.13
N LEU A 25 7.57 -10.81 0.18
CA LEU A 25 7.51 -10.05 1.43
C LEU A 25 6.10 -10.15 2.06
N ASN A 26 5.05 -10.02 1.24
CA ASN A 26 3.66 -10.14 1.69
C ASN A 26 3.35 -11.53 2.27
N ALA A 27 4.01 -12.59 1.79
CA ALA A 27 3.83 -13.94 2.32
C ALA A 27 4.48 -14.14 3.71
N VAL A 28 5.45 -13.31 4.09
CA VAL A 28 6.25 -13.51 5.32
C VAL A 28 5.99 -12.44 6.37
N ILE A 29 5.67 -11.22 5.95
CA ILE A 29 5.51 -10.06 6.84
C ILE A 29 4.03 -9.91 7.19
N ASP A 30 3.72 -10.02 8.49
CA ASP A 30 2.46 -9.50 9.01
C ASP A 30 2.56 -7.97 9.11
N TRP A 31 1.97 -7.27 8.14
CA TRP A 31 2.02 -5.80 8.09
C TRP A 31 1.26 -5.11 9.23
N GLU A 32 0.35 -5.81 9.92
CA GLU A 32 -0.41 -5.25 11.03
C GLU A 32 0.48 -4.88 12.21
N ILE A 33 1.67 -5.49 12.33
CA ILE A 33 2.66 -5.15 13.37
C ILE A 33 3.10 -3.67 13.29
N PHE A 34 3.02 -3.04 12.11
CA PHE A 34 3.40 -1.64 11.91
C PHE A 34 2.27 -0.67 12.26
N ARG A 35 1.02 -1.13 12.39
CA ARG A 35 -0.14 -0.26 12.68
C ARG A 35 0.08 0.68 13.87
N PRO A 36 0.54 0.22 15.06
CA PRO A 36 0.75 1.12 16.20
C PRO A 36 1.88 2.12 15.98
N ILE A 37 2.87 1.78 15.15
CA ILE A 37 4.00 2.65 14.82
C ILE A 37 3.52 3.75 13.85
N LEU A 38 2.85 3.34 12.76
CA LEU A 38 2.35 4.25 11.73
C LEU A 38 1.22 5.15 12.24
N GLY A 39 0.39 4.66 13.16
CA GLY A 39 -0.68 5.45 13.78
C GLY A 39 -0.18 6.70 14.52
N ARG A 40 1.09 6.71 14.96
CA ARG A 40 1.71 7.89 15.59
C ARG A 40 1.86 9.07 14.64
N ILE A 41 1.95 8.82 13.33
CA ILE A 41 2.07 9.88 12.31
C ILE A 41 0.79 10.73 12.27
N ASP A 42 -0.36 10.09 12.49
CA ASP A 42 -1.66 10.75 12.46
C ASP A 42 -2.02 11.41 13.81
N ALA A 43 -1.21 11.20 14.86
CA ALA A 43 -1.36 11.80 16.17
C ALA A 43 -0.84 13.26 16.21
N LYS A 44 -1.31 14.07 15.27
CA LYS A 44 -1.03 15.51 15.21
C LYS A 44 -2.28 16.30 15.55
N GLU A 45 -2.10 17.37 16.34
CA GLU A 45 -3.18 18.29 16.66
C GLU A 45 -3.77 18.91 15.38
N ARG A 46 -5.09 18.81 15.24
CA ARG A 46 -5.78 19.39 14.09
C ARG A 46 -6.06 20.87 14.35
N LYS A 47 -5.84 21.69 13.31
CA LYS A 47 -6.22 23.12 13.33
C LYS A 47 -7.74 23.33 13.28
N SER A 48 -8.48 22.38 12.70
CA SER A 48 -9.95 22.42 12.59
C SER A 48 -10.53 21.02 12.28
N ALA A 49 -11.86 20.90 12.27
CA ALA A 49 -12.57 19.68 11.88
C ALA A 49 -12.60 19.44 10.36
N ALA A 50 -12.05 20.35 9.56
CA ALA A 50 -12.01 20.25 8.11
C ALA A 50 -10.88 19.33 7.62
N GLY A 51 -11.02 18.80 6.40
CA GLY A 51 -9.99 18.02 5.71
C GLY A 51 -10.34 16.54 5.52
N ARG A 52 -9.55 15.87 4.67
CA ARG A 52 -9.70 14.44 4.38
C ARG A 52 -9.23 13.61 5.57
N LYS A 53 -10.01 12.58 5.95
CA LYS A 53 -9.60 11.60 6.96
C LYS A 53 -8.28 10.92 6.53
N PRO A 54 -7.39 10.57 7.49
CA PRO A 54 -6.20 9.79 7.18
C PRO A 54 -6.56 8.49 6.45
N LEU A 55 -5.80 8.18 5.40
CA LEU A 55 -5.86 6.88 4.73
C LEU A 55 -5.13 5.83 5.60
N CYS A 56 -5.52 4.56 5.47
CA CYS A 56 -4.80 3.48 6.14
C CYS A 56 -3.34 3.49 5.70
N ARG A 57 -2.42 3.80 6.62
CA ARG A 57 -1.00 3.96 6.31
C ARG A 57 -0.32 2.66 5.88
N ILE A 58 -0.89 1.51 6.25
CA ILE A 58 -0.40 0.19 5.83
C ILE A 58 -0.54 0.02 4.31
N LEU A 59 -1.58 0.60 3.70
CA LEU A 59 -1.81 0.49 2.25
C LEU A 59 -0.95 1.47 1.42
N MET A 60 -0.05 2.22 2.06
CA MET A 60 0.88 3.12 1.37
C MET A 60 2.22 2.46 1.04
N PHE A 61 2.42 1.22 1.49
CA PHE A 61 3.64 0.42 1.35
C PHE A 61 3.26 -0.95 0.78
#